data_AF-A0A0C1QU57-F1
#
_entry.id   AF-A0A0C1QU57-F1
#
_cell.length_a   1.000
_cell.length_b   1.000
_cell.length_c   1.000
_cell.angle_alpha   90.00
_cell.angle_beta   90.00
_cell.angle_gamma   90.00
#
_symmetry.space_group_name_H-M   'P 1'
#
loop_
_entity.id
_entity.type
_entity.pdbx_description
1 polymer ?
#
loop_
_entity_poly.entity_id
_entity_poly.type
_entity_poly.pdbx_seq_one_letter_code
_entity_poly.pdbx_strand_id
1 'polypeptide(L)'
;MKRILVIIFLVILSSISFISCSNEKQIKNESKFGIYLVKEEHKSGALSYGRNEKGEYIKPELTLEELLIDEMPLITDEDIKKYHWNTHEVELTKNYFKRHKIKVSYNANSDNAGSKLLGTKEWDAVVITAKGKRIYCAGFPLSLRRSNFLPEILIRDVESSFFIDKLGNKSSEDVRNSKYIYEALKEANILIEK
;
A
#
# COMPACT_ATOMS: atom_id res chain seq x y z
N MET A 1 19.42 57.47 -28.33
CA MET A 1 18.35 57.06 -27.39
C MET A 1 17.31 56.09 -27.95
N LYS A 2 17.01 56.05 -29.26
CA LYS A 2 15.99 55.12 -29.82
C LYS A 2 16.38 53.64 -29.88
N ARG A 3 17.68 53.28 -29.82
CA ARG A 3 18.14 51.87 -29.94
C ARG A 3 18.15 51.09 -28.62
N ILE A 4 18.17 51.76 -27.46
CA ILE A 4 18.22 51.09 -26.14
C ILE A 4 16.83 50.60 -25.71
N LEU A 5 15.76 51.31 -26.10
CA LEU A 5 14.38 50.93 -25.79
C LEU A 5 13.92 49.65 -26.50
N VAL A 6 14.45 49.34 -27.69
CA VAL A 6 14.08 48.14 -28.46
C VAL A 6 14.63 46.86 -27.82
N ILE A 7 15.80 46.94 -27.18
CA ILE A 7 16.45 45.77 -26.55
C ILE A 7 15.72 45.39 -25.26
N ILE A 8 15.23 46.36 -24.48
CA ILE A 8 14.49 46.09 -23.23
C ILE A 8 13.13 45.44 -23.54
N PHE A 9 12.46 45.82 -24.63
CA PHE A 9 11.17 45.23 -25.01
C PHE A 9 11.30 43.76 -25.49
N LEU A 10 12.42 43.40 -26.11
CA LEU A 10 12.70 42.03 -26.56
C LEU A 10 13.01 41.07 -25.41
N VAL A 11 13.66 41.53 -24.34
CA VAL A 11 13.96 40.68 -23.15
C VAL A 11 12.70 40.40 -22.33
N ILE A 12 11.73 41.32 -22.30
CA ILE A 12 10.46 41.14 -21.60
C ILE A 12 9.54 40.19 -22.39
N LEU A 13 9.55 40.25 -23.74
CA LEU A 13 8.77 39.29 -24.54
C LEU A 13 9.31 37.86 -24.47
N SER A 14 10.62 37.66 -24.34
CA SER A 14 11.19 36.31 -24.15
C SER A 14 10.94 35.72 -22.76
N SER A 15 10.59 36.53 -21.76
CA SER A 15 10.30 36.04 -20.40
C SER A 15 8.81 35.74 -20.18
N ILE A 16 7.91 36.20 -21.05
CA ILE A 16 6.49 35.83 -21.02
C ILE A 16 6.24 34.49 -21.74
N SER A 17 7.10 34.10 -22.67
CA SER A 17 6.98 32.83 -23.40
C SER A 17 7.38 31.57 -22.61
N PHE A 18 7.87 31.71 -21.36
CA PHE A 18 8.19 30.57 -20.48
C PHE A 18 7.15 30.28 -19.40
N ILE A 19 6.07 31.06 -19.29
CA ILE A 19 5.04 30.86 -18.24
C ILE A 19 3.86 29.98 -18.71
N SER A 20 3.79 29.60 -19.99
CA SER A 20 2.66 28.81 -20.50
C SER A 20 3.07 27.55 -21.25
N CYS A 21 4.05 26.81 -20.73
CA CYS A 21 4.41 25.50 -21.24
C CYS A 21 4.79 24.54 -20.10
N SER A 22 3.82 24.12 -19.29
CA SER A 22 3.89 22.82 -18.58
C SER A 22 2.63 22.39 -17.80
N ASN A 23 1.48 23.05 -17.91
CA ASN A 23 0.27 22.57 -17.19
C ASN A 23 -0.42 21.35 -17.86
N GLU A 24 0.21 20.77 -18.87
CA GLU A 24 -0.26 19.56 -19.56
C GLU A 24 0.49 18.27 -19.13
N LYS A 25 1.19 18.26 -17.99
CA LYS A 25 1.79 17.03 -17.45
C LYS A 25 1.22 16.64 -16.10
N GLN A 26 0.67 15.42 -16.14
CA GLN A 26 0.18 14.59 -15.05
C GLN A 26 -1.19 15.02 -14.51
N ILE A 27 -2.23 14.65 -15.25
CA ILE A 27 -3.25 13.82 -14.61
C ILE A 27 -2.45 12.65 -14.02
N LYS A 28 -2.03 12.76 -12.75
CA LYS A 28 -1.62 11.60 -11.97
C LYS A 28 -2.84 10.69 -12.07
N ASN A 29 -2.73 9.67 -12.90
CA ASN A 29 -3.70 8.61 -12.96
C ASN A 29 -3.58 7.96 -11.58
N GLU A 30 -4.34 8.47 -10.61
CA GLU A 30 -4.29 7.97 -9.25
C GLU A 30 -4.68 6.51 -9.34
N SER A 31 -3.70 5.66 -9.07
CA SER A 31 -3.82 4.21 -9.04
C SER A 31 -5.12 3.85 -8.32
N LYS A 32 -5.98 3.07 -8.95
CA LYS A 32 -7.27 2.68 -8.34
C LYS A 32 -7.04 1.85 -7.10
N PHE A 33 -5.90 1.19 -7.03
CA PHE A 33 -5.41 0.49 -5.86
C PHE A 33 -3.91 0.61 -5.79
N GLY A 34 -3.35 0.67 -4.60
CA GLY A 34 -1.90 0.61 -4.44
C GLY A 34 -1.49 0.14 -3.06
N ILE A 35 -0.37 -0.58 -3.00
CA ILE A 35 0.30 -0.93 -1.74
C ILE A 35 1.61 -0.17 -1.71
N TYR A 36 1.84 0.57 -0.63
CA TYR A 36 3.03 1.40 -0.44
C TYR A 36 3.73 0.98 0.83
N LEU A 37 5.06 0.94 0.81
CA LEU A 37 5.82 0.76 2.04
C LEU A 37 5.63 1.97 2.95
N VAL A 38 5.51 1.71 4.25
CA VAL A 38 5.65 2.73 5.28
C VAL A 38 7.13 3.07 5.40
N LYS A 39 7.43 4.38 5.47
CA LYS A 39 8.81 4.86 5.64
C LYS A 39 9.40 4.37 6.95
N GLU A 40 10.71 4.16 6.96
CA GLU A 40 11.44 3.59 8.10
C GLU A 40 11.13 4.30 9.42
N GLU A 41 11.09 5.64 9.41
CA GLU A 41 10.78 6.46 10.58
C GLU A 41 9.40 6.22 11.21
N HIS A 42 8.45 5.65 10.47
CA HIS A 42 7.08 5.40 10.94
C HIS A 42 6.78 3.91 11.19
N LYS A 43 7.69 2.98 10.83
CA LYS A 43 7.43 1.53 10.93
C LYS A 43 7.10 1.07 12.34
N SER A 44 7.84 1.54 13.35
CA SER A 44 7.63 1.14 14.75
C SER A 44 6.28 1.58 15.31
N GLY A 45 5.76 2.71 14.84
CA GLY A 45 4.48 3.26 15.27
C GLY A 45 3.28 2.83 14.42
N ALA A 46 3.49 2.11 13.31
CA ALA A 46 2.47 1.85 12.31
C ALA A 46 1.53 0.69 12.61
N LEU A 47 1.97 -0.26 13.42
CA LEU A 47 1.29 -1.55 13.57
C LEU A 47 1.00 -1.87 15.03
N SER A 48 -0.15 -2.50 15.25
CA SER A 48 -0.50 -3.07 16.54
C SER A 48 0.35 -4.31 16.82
N TYR A 49 1.28 -4.21 17.77
CA TYR A 49 2.10 -5.33 18.24
C TYR A 49 1.84 -5.64 19.72
N GLY A 50 1.97 -6.92 20.09
CA GLY A 50 1.78 -7.35 21.46
C GLY A 50 0.33 -7.26 21.92
N ARG A 51 0.09 -7.63 23.18
CA ARG A 51 -1.24 -7.63 23.78
C ARG A 51 -1.22 -6.97 25.16
N ASN A 52 -2.29 -6.27 25.51
CA ASN A 52 -2.49 -5.70 26.84
C ASN A 52 -2.91 -6.80 27.85
N GLU A 53 -3.12 -6.41 29.11
CA GLU A 53 -3.54 -7.33 30.19
C GLU A 53 -4.87 -8.04 29.91
N LYS A 54 -5.70 -7.50 29.02
CA LYS A 54 -6.99 -8.08 28.58
C LYS A 54 -6.83 -9.02 27.38
N GLY A 55 -5.61 -9.19 26.87
CA GLY A 55 -5.33 -10.00 25.68
C GLY A 55 -5.71 -9.34 24.37
N GLU A 56 -6.01 -8.03 24.37
CA GLU A 56 -6.30 -7.23 23.18
C GLU A 56 -5.01 -6.66 22.61
N TYR A 57 -4.95 -6.48 21.28
CA TYR A 57 -3.79 -5.86 20.65
C TYR A 57 -3.57 -4.43 21.14
N ILE A 58 -2.31 -4.07 21.38
CA ILE A 58 -1.93 -2.68 21.70
C ILE A 58 -2.08 -1.87 20.41
N LYS A 59 -2.82 -0.76 20.48
CA LYS A 59 -3.06 0.11 19.33
C LYS A 59 -1.75 0.75 18.82
N PRO A 60 -1.66 1.04 17.51
CA PRO A 60 -0.51 1.74 16.95
C PRO A 60 -0.38 3.16 17.54
N GLU A 61 0.84 3.68 17.57
CA GLU A 61 1.13 5.05 18.02
C GLU A 61 0.71 6.09 16.98
N LEU A 62 0.73 5.72 15.71
CA LEU A 62 0.37 6.57 14.57
C LEU A 62 -0.95 6.11 13.98
N THR A 63 -1.79 7.07 13.62
CA THR A 63 -2.99 6.84 12.82
C THR A 63 -2.63 6.54 11.36
N LEU A 64 -3.55 5.91 10.64
CA LEU A 64 -3.36 5.55 9.22
C LEU A 64 -3.03 6.78 8.35
N GLU A 65 -3.60 7.93 8.69
CA GLU A 65 -3.44 9.20 7.99
C GLU A 65 -2.08 9.85 8.28
N GLU A 66 -1.52 9.63 9.48
CA GLU A 66 -0.20 10.15 9.88
C GLU A 66 0.96 9.37 9.27
N LEU A 67 0.73 8.15 8.77
CA LEU A 67 1.79 7.32 8.19
C LEU A 67 2.45 7.97 6.97
N LEU A 68 3.76 8.14 7.02
CA LEU A 68 4.56 8.46 5.85
C LEU A 68 4.79 7.18 5.05
N ILE A 69 4.54 7.25 3.75
CA ILE A 69 4.70 6.14 2.82
C ILE A 69 5.69 6.51 1.73
N ASP A 70 6.32 5.50 1.13
CA ASP A 70 7.17 5.68 -0.04
C ASP A 70 6.37 6.23 -1.23
N GLU A 71 7.04 7.00 -2.10
CA GLU A 71 6.41 7.61 -3.27
C GLU A 71 6.04 6.57 -4.34
N MET A 72 6.80 5.48 -4.42
CA MET A 72 6.62 4.44 -5.42
C MET A 72 5.85 3.25 -4.82
N PRO A 73 4.71 2.85 -5.40
CA PRO A 73 3.98 1.69 -4.92
C PRO A 73 4.75 0.39 -5.18
N LEU A 74 4.61 -0.58 -4.27
CA LEU A 74 5.04 -1.96 -4.46
C LEU A 74 4.21 -2.66 -5.55
N ILE A 75 2.90 -2.44 -5.52
CA ILE A 75 1.95 -2.91 -6.53
C ILE A 75 0.87 -1.86 -6.79
N THR A 76 0.34 -1.88 -8.01
CA THR A 76 -0.73 -0.98 -8.50
C THR A 76 -1.95 -1.79 -8.95
N ASP A 77 -3.00 -1.11 -9.42
CA ASP A 77 -4.17 -1.80 -9.99
C ASP A 77 -3.85 -2.58 -11.28
N GLU A 78 -2.75 -2.28 -11.98
CA GLU A 78 -2.28 -3.08 -13.11
C GLU A 78 -1.75 -4.47 -12.71
N ASP A 79 -1.30 -4.59 -11.46
CA ASP A 79 -0.73 -5.82 -10.90
C ASP A 79 -1.81 -6.72 -10.30
N ILE A 80 -3.02 -6.20 -10.10
CA ILE A 80 -4.10 -6.88 -9.39
C ILE A 80 -5.20 -7.29 -10.35
N LYS A 81 -5.63 -8.52 -10.19
CA LYS A 81 -6.81 -9.04 -10.87
C LYS A 81 -8.06 -8.71 -10.07
N LYS A 82 -8.09 -9.08 -8.79
CA LYS A 82 -9.28 -9.02 -7.91
C LYS A 82 -8.90 -8.91 -6.44
N TYR A 83 -9.77 -8.27 -5.66
CA TYR A 83 -9.82 -8.35 -4.19
C TYR A 83 -11.06 -9.15 -3.79
N HIS A 84 -10.87 -10.30 -3.15
CA HIS A 84 -11.97 -11.15 -2.68
C HIS A 84 -12.42 -10.70 -1.28
N TRP A 85 -13.64 -10.17 -1.17
CA TRP A 85 -14.15 -9.53 0.04
C TRP A 85 -14.17 -10.47 1.24
N ASN A 86 -14.74 -11.66 1.05
CA ASN A 86 -15.01 -12.61 2.14
C ASN A 86 -13.74 -13.21 2.75
N THR A 87 -12.67 -13.29 1.96
CA THR A 87 -11.40 -13.90 2.37
C THR A 87 -10.28 -12.88 2.60
N HIS A 88 -10.49 -11.63 2.18
CA HIS A 88 -9.45 -10.59 2.08
C HIS A 88 -8.20 -11.07 1.32
N GLU A 89 -8.43 -11.83 0.26
CA GLU A 89 -7.39 -12.30 -0.67
C GLU A 89 -7.22 -11.31 -1.82
N VAL A 90 -5.97 -10.96 -2.13
CA VAL A 90 -5.62 -10.15 -3.30
C VAL A 90 -5.01 -11.05 -4.37
N GLU A 91 -5.75 -11.25 -5.46
CA GLU A 91 -5.32 -12.04 -6.60
C GLU A 91 -4.50 -11.19 -7.56
N LEU A 92 -3.29 -11.65 -7.91
CA LEU A 92 -2.37 -10.93 -8.77
C LEU A 92 -2.55 -11.33 -10.25
N THR A 93 -2.23 -10.42 -11.18
CA THR A 93 -2.30 -10.72 -12.61
C THR A 93 -1.17 -11.64 -13.05
N LYS A 94 -1.38 -12.42 -14.12
CA LYS A 94 -0.30 -13.22 -14.74
C LYS A 94 0.88 -12.35 -15.21
N ASN A 95 0.62 -11.09 -15.56
CA ASN A 95 1.65 -10.16 -16.01
C ASN A 95 2.58 -9.76 -14.87
N TYR A 96 2.06 -9.61 -13.65
CA TYR A 96 2.87 -9.38 -12.45
C TYR A 96 3.96 -10.44 -12.30
N PHE A 97 3.59 -11.72 -12.33
CA PHE A 97 4.53 -12.84 -12.21
C PHE A 97 5.55 -12.90 -13.34
N LYS A 98 5.13 -12.58 -14.58
CA LYS A 98 6.05 -12.52 -15.73
C LYS A 98 7.10 -11.41 -15.58
N ARG A 99 6.69 -10.22 -15.12
CA ARG A 99 7.59 -9.06 -14.93
C ARG A 99 8.62 -9.34 -13.83
N HIS A 100 8.17 -9.88 -12.71
CA HIS A 100 9.01 -10.03 -11.51
C HIS A 100 9.75 -11.38 -11.44
N LYS A 101 9.48 -12.32 -12.36
CA LYS A 101 10.08 -13.68 -12.38
C LYS A 101 9.96 -14.42 -11.03
N ILE A 102 8.92 -14.12 -10.27
CA ILE A 102 8.71 -14.66 -8.92
C ILE A 102 8.22 -16.11 -9.05
N LYS A 103 8.88 -17.01 -8.32
CA LYS A 103 8.40 -18.37 -8.07
C LYS A 103 8.11 -18.51 -6.58
N VAL A 104 6.84 -18.40 -6.19
CA VAL A 104 6.42 -18.67 -4.82
C VAL A 104 6.16 -20.16 -4.69
N SER A 105 6.99 -20.87 -3.93
CA SER A 105 6.60 -22.17 -3.40
C SER A 105 6.01 -21.95 -2.01
N TYR A 106 4.71 -22.17 -1.87
CA TYR A 106 4.10 -22.18 -0.54
C TYR A 106 4.55 -23.44 0.19
N ASN A 107 5.53 -23.30 1.06
CA ASN A 107 5.87 -24.34 2.01
C ASN A 107 5.37 -23.89 3.38
N ALA A 108 4.26 -24.50 3.84
CA ALA A 108 3.70 -24.23 5.15
C ALA A 108 4.72 -24.41 6.30
N ASN A 109 5.81 -25.18 6.06
CA ASN A 109 6.91 -25.43 7.00
C ASN A 109 8.10 -24.45 6.88
N SER A 110 8.06 -23.47 5.97
CA SER A 110 9.14 -22.48 5.85
C SER A 110 8.91 -21.28 6.77
N ASP A 111 9.95 -20.86 7.49
CA ASP A 111 10.00 -19.59 8.22
C ASP A 111 10.13 -18.43 7.23
N ASN A 112 9.09 -18.22 6.40
CA ASN A 112 9.07 -17.09 5.49
C ASN A 112 8.80 -15.82 6.32
N ALA A 113 9.87 -15.09 6.59
CA ALA A 113 9.84 -13.71 7.01
C ALA A 113 9.50 -12.83 5.79
N GLY A 114 8.71 -11.77 5.98
CA GLY A 114 8.39 -10.84 4.89
C GLY A 114 7.40 -11.39 3.84
N SER A 115 7.44 -10.83 2.64
CA SER A 115 6.69 -11.29 1.46
C SER A 115 7.61 -11.39 0.25
N LYS A 116 7.66 -12.59 -0.34
CA LYS A 116 8.37 -12.83 -1.61
C LYS A 116 7.60 -12.26 -2.79
N LEU A 117 6.27 -12.22 -2.71
CA LEU A 117 5.45 -11.56 -3.71
C LEU A 117 5.80 -10.08 -3.74
N LEU A 118 5.66 -9.39 -2.60
CA LEU A 118 5.79 -7.94 -2.53
C LEU A 118 7.25 -7.45 -2.39
N GLY A 119 8.21 -8.37 -2.24
CA GLY A 119 9.63 -8.03 -2.07
C GLY A 119 9.96 -7.37 -0.73
N THR A 120 9.17 -7.65 0.31
CA THR A 120 9.31 -7.04 1.64
C THR A 120 9.99 -7.99 2.63
N LYS A 121 10.54 -7.43 3.70
CA LYS A 121 11.21 -8.13 4.80
C LYS A 121 10.30 -8.20 6.02
N GLU A 122 10.74 -8.93 7.05
CA GLU A 122 10.16 -8.82 8.38
C GLU A 122 10.10 -7.38 8.88
N TRP A 123 9.11 -7.07 9.71
CA TRP A 123 8.90 -5.74 10.30
C TRP A 123 8.59 -4.61 9.33
N ASP A 124 8.62 -4.86 8.02
CA ASP A 124 8.04 -3.93 7.07
C ASP A 124 6.55 -3.78 7.37
N ALA A 125 6.07 -2.57 7.12
CA ALA A 125 4.67 -2.22 7.17
C ALA A 125 4.28 -1.61 5.82
N VAL A 126 3.05 -1.85 5.41
CA VAL A 126 2.50 -1.26 4.19
C VAL A 126 1.18 -0.55 4.49
N VAL A 127 0.93 0.51 3.74
CA VAL A 127 -0.39 1.12 3.63
C VAL A 127 -1.02 0.65 2.34
N ILE A 128 -2.24 0.13 2.46
CA ILE A 128 -3.06 -0.23 1.32
C ILE A 128 -4.01 0.93 1.03
N THR A 129 -4.11 1.26 -0.25
CA THR A 129 -4.97 2.33 -0.75
C THR A 129 -5.93 1.80 -1.80
N ALA A 130 -7.13 2.36 -1.83
CA ALA A 130 -8.13 2.12 -2.88
C ALA A 130 -8.80 3.45 -3.23
N LYS A 131 -8.82 3.79 -4.53
CA LYS A 131 -9.33 5.04 -5.08
C LYS A 131 -8.79 6.29 -4.33
N GLY A 132 -7.47 6.32 -4.11
CA GLY A 132 -6.79 7.41 -3.40
C GLY A 132 -7.01 7.45 -1.89
N LYS A 133 -7.89 6.60 -1.34
CA LYS A 133 -8.17 6.49 0.09
C LYS A 133 -7.24 5.47 0.73
N ARG A 134 -6.64 5.81 1.87
CA ARG A 134 -5.95 4.82 2.72
C ARG A 134 -7.00 3.96 3.41
N ILE A 135 -6.92 2.65 3.25
CA ILE A 135 -7.96 1.71 3.73
C ILE A 135 -7.54 0.93 4.96
N TYR A 136 -6.26 0.54 5.09
CA TYR A 136 -5.66 0.05 6.35
C TYR A 136 -4.14 -0.11 6.20
N CYS A 137 -3.48 -0.33 7.35
CA CYS A 137 -2.06 -0.70 7.44
C CYS A 137 -1.93 -2.18 7.79
N ALA A 138 -0.98 -2.87 7.17
CA ALA A 138 -0.69 -4.28 7.41
C ALA A 138 0.83 -4.50 7.52
N GLY A 139 1.23 -5.46 8.34
CA GLY A 139 2.64 -5.80 8.55
C GLY A 139 3.06 -7.12 7.95
N PHE A 140 4.36 -7.36 7.97
CA PHE A 140 4.92 -8.67 7.66
C PHE A 140 5.52 -9.33 8.90
N PRO A 141 5.18 -10.60 9.17
CA PRO A 141 5.69 -11.30 10.34
C PRO A 141 7.16 -11.70 10.15
N LEU A 142 7.88 -11.79 11.28
CA LEU A 142 9.24 -12.34 11.35
C LEU A 142 9.27 -13.86 11.10
N SER A 143 8.28 -14.56 11.66
CA SER A 143 7.91 -15.93 11.32
C SER A 143 6.53 -16.18 11.90
N LEU A 144 5.59 -16.65 11.07
CA LEU A 144 4.24 -17.00 11.52
C LEU A 144 4.22 -18.10 12.60
N ARG A 145 5.26 -18.92 12.66
CA ARG A 145 5.37 -20.05 13.61
C ARG A 145 6.15 -19.69 14.87
N ARG A 146 7.15 -18.82 14.76
CA ARG A 146 8.12 -18.57 15.83
C ARG A 146 7.98 -17.21 16.49
N SER A 147 7.28 -16.26 15.86
CA SER A 147 7.14 -14.92 16.42
C SER A 147 6.03 -14.88 17.47
N ASN A 148 6.37 -14.38 18.66
CA ASN A 148 5.40 -13.95 19.66
C ASN A 148 4.91 -12.52 19.42
N PHE A 149 5.45 -11.84 18.40
CA PHE A 149 5.18 -10.45 18.04
C PHE A 149 4.65 -10.38 16.60
N LEU A 150 3.50 -10.99 16.37
CA LEU A 150 2.80 -10.89 15.08
C LEU A 150 1.93 -9.63 15.08
N PRO A 151 1.92 -8.83 14.00
CA PRO A 151 1.03 -7.68 13.92
C PRO A 151 -0.43 -8.13 13.86
N GLU A 152 -1.35 -7.29 14.34
CA GLU A 152 -2.79 -7.60 14.32
C GLU A 152 -3.30 -7.86 12.90
N ILE A 153 -2.87 -7.06 11.92
CA ILE A 153 -3.17 -7.26 10.50
C ILE A 153 -1.87 -7.58 9.79
N LEU A 154 -1.81 -8.72 9.09
CA LEU A 154 -0.61 -9.20 8.43
C LEU A 154 -0.86 -9.66 7.00
N ILE A 155 0.17 -9.55 6.16
CA ILE A 155 0.17 -10.10 4.81
C ILE A 155 0.85 -11.46 4.80
N ARG A 156 0.24 -12.43 4.12
CA ARG A 156 0.77 -13.78 3.93
C ARG A 156 0.66 -14.22 2.48
N ASP A 157 1.81 -14.54 1.89
CA ASP A 157 1.88 -15.03 0.53
C ASP A 157 1.25 -16.41 0.37
N VAL A 158 0.63 -16.63 -0.79
CA VAL A 158 0.34 -17.93 -1.38
C VAL A 158 0.81 -17.92 -2.84
N GLU A 159 0.62 -19.02 -3.58
CA GLU A 159 1.27 -19.21 -4.88
C GLU A 159 0.99 -18.09 -5.90
N SER A 160 -0.28 -17.66 -6.03
CA SER A 160 -0.73 -16.69 -7.03
C SER A 160 -1.40 -15.42 -6.46
N SER A 161 -1.37 -15.27 -5.15
CA SER A 161 -2.11 -14.24 -4.39
C SER A 161 -1.49 -14.06 -3.02
N PHE A 162 -1.99 -13.09 -2.25
CA PHE A 162 -1.68 -13.01 -0.83
C PHE A 162 -2.97 -12.74 -0.04
N PHE A 163 -2.98 -13.23 1.19
CA PHE A 163 -4.02 -12.94 2.17
C PHE A 163 -3.61 -11.77 3.04
N ILE A 164 -4.61 -11.01 3.45
CA ILE A 164 -4.48 -9.97 4.45
C ILE A 164 -5.24 -10.48 5.66
N ASP A 165 -4.55 -11.16 6.56
CA ASP A 165 -5.12 -11.86 7.71
C ASP A 165 -5.27 -10.91 8.92
N LYS A 166 -6.29 -11.12 9.76
CA LYS A 166 -6.40 -10.52 11.09
C LYS A 166 -6.14 -11.57 12.15
N LEU A 167 -5.18 -11.30 13.02
CA LEU A 167 -4.93 -12.02 14.26
C LEU A 167 -5.68 -11.34 15.41
N GLY A 168 -6.08 -12.11 16.42
CA GLY A 168 -6.77 -11.56 17.59
C GLY A 168 -8.07 -12.27 17.92
N ASN A 169 -8.73 -11.83 18.98
CA ASN A 169 -9.98 -12.43 19.42
C ASN A 169 -11.14 -12.01 18.49
N LYS A 170 -12.12 -12.91 18.31
CA LYS A 170 -13.36 -12.62 17.55
C LYS A 170 -14.19 -11.47 18.12
N SER A 171 -13.90 -11.04 19.34
CA SER A 171 -14.60 -9.96 20.03
C SER A 171 -14.14 -8.56 19.63
N SER A 172 -12.94 -8.39 19.05
CA SER A 172 -12.53 -7.08 18.51
C SER A 172 -13.08 -6.89 17.10
N GLU A 173 -13.60 -5.70 16.83
CA GLU A 173 -14.09 -5.32 15.50
C GLU A 173 -12.99 -5.59 14.45
N ASP A 174 -13.35 -6.30 13.39
CA ASP A 174 -12.46 -6.52 12.28
C ASP A 174 -12.55 -5.34 11.32
N VAL A 175 -11.60 -4.41 11.45
CA VAL A 175 -11.58 -3.17 10.67
C VAL A 175 -11.58 -3.44 9.16
N ARG A 176 -11.09 -4.61 8.71
CA ARG A 176 -11.09 -5.03 7.29
C ARG A 176 -12.52 -5.15 6.73
N ASN A 177 -13.51 -5.41 7.59
CA ASN A 177 -14.92 -5.53 7.23
C ASN A 177 -15.69 -4.20 7.30
N SER A 178 -15.02 -3.07 7.52
CA SER A 178 -15.71 -1.79 7.59
C SER A 178 -16.35 -1.41 6.25
N LYS A 179 -17.53 -0.77 6.32
CA LYS A 179 -18.24 -0.26 5.15
C LYS A 179 -17.36 0.68 4.31
N TYR A 180 -16.51 1.47 4.97
CA TYR A 180 -15.58 2.38 4.32
C TYR A 180 -14.64 1.67 3.34
N ILE A 181 -14.03 0.56 3.77
CA ILE A 181 -13.12 -0.24 2.93
C ILE A 181 -13.90 -0.90 1.79
N TYR A 182 -15.06 -1.48 2.09
CA TYR A 182 -15.92 -2.10 1.09
C TYR A 182 -16.24 -1.12 -0.07
N GLU A 183 -16.71 0.09 0.25
CA GLU A 183 -17.04 1.08 -0.76
C GLU A 183 -15.80 1.56 -1.53
N ALA A 184 -14.65 1.76 -0.87
CA ALA A 184 -13.42 2.15 -1.54
C ALA A 184 -12.93 1.10 -2.55
N LEU A 185 -12.99 -0.19 -2.20
CA LEU A 185 -12.63 -1.30 -3.09
C LEU A 185 -13.63 -1.46 -4.25
N LYS A 186 -14.92 -1.20 -3.99
CA LYS A 186 -15.98 -1.21 -5.00
C LYS A 186 -15.83 -0.06 -5.99
N GLU A 187 -15.56 1.15 -5.52
CA GLU A 187 -15.24 2.34 -6.34
C GLU A 187 -13.98 2.13 -7.20
N ALA A 188 -12.99 1.41 -6.66
CA ALA A 188 -11.79 1.01 -7.39
C ALA A 188 -12.06 -0.05 -8.49
N ASN A 189 -13.26 -0.66 -8.51
CA ASN A 189 -13.67 -1.71 -9.44
C ASN A 189 -12.75 -2.96 -9.40
N ILE A 190 -12.30 -3.34 -8.21
CA ILE A 190 -11.49 -4.56 -8.00
C ILE A 190 -12.16 -5.58 -7.08
N LEU A 191 -13.23 -5.19 -6.38
CA LEU A 191 -13.92 -5.99 -5.39
C LEU A 191 -14.71 -7.15 -6.02
N ILE A 192 -14.63 -8.33 -5.39
CA ILE A 192 -15.46 -9.51 -5.69
C ILE A 192 -16.02 -10.08 -4.39
N GLU A 193 -17.32 -10.37 -4.38
CA GLU A 193 -18.06 -10.84 -3.19
C GLU A 193 -18.29 -12.35 -3.15
N LYS A 194 -17.64 -13.10 -4.05
CA LYS A 194 -17.84 -14.55 -4.20
C LYS A 194 -17.22 -15.36 -3.07
#